data_AF-A0A960L2Q5-F1
#
_entry.id   AF-A0A960L2Q5-F1
#
_cell.length_a   1.000
_cell.length_b   1.000
_cell.length_c   1.000
_cell.angle_alpha   90.00
_cell.angle_beta   90.00
_cell.angle_gamma   90.00
#
_symmetry.space_group_name_H-M   'P 1'
#
loop_
_entity.id
_entity.type
_entity.pdbx_description
1 polymer ?
#
loop_
_entity_poly.entity_id
_entity_poly.type
_entity_poly.pdbx_seq_one_letter_code
_entity_poly.pdbx_strand_id
1 'polypeptide(L)' 'MATDPRGSELARHWDLDPAVDFLNHGSFGACPRVVLEAQRELRQELEAQPVAFLARRLETRFDAARETLAGFLGARAED' A
#
# COMPACT_ATOMS: atom_id res chain seq x y z
N MET A 1 -12.70 16.63 27.00
CA MET A 1 -12.23 15.29 26.56
C MET A 1 -10.75 15.46 26.25
N ALA A 2 -9.88 15.18 27.23
CA ALA A 2 -8.44 15.40 27.06
C ALA A 2 -7.92 14.38 26.02
N THR A 3 -7.39 14.88 24.91
CA THR A 3 -6.68 14.07 23.93
C THR A 3 -5.48 13.43 24.62
N ASP A 4 -5.43 12.11 24.58
CA ASP A 4 -4.25 11.35 24.97
C ASP A 4 -3.04 11.89 24.18
N PRO A 5 -1.94 12.29 24.84
CA PRO A 5 -0.72 12.71 24.15
C PRO A 5 -0.06 11.55 23.39
N ARG A 6 -0.45 10.30 23.66
CA ARG A 6 -0.08 9.14 22.86
C ARG A 6 -0.88 9.22 21.56
N GLY A 7 -0.17 9.28 20.42
CA GLY A 7 -0.78 9.34 19.10
C GLY A 7 -1.83 8.25 18.86
N SER A 8 -2.60 8.40 17.77
CA SER A 8 -3.68 7.47 17.40
C SER A 8 -3.30 5.99 17.57
N GLU A 9 -4.20 5.17 18.11
CA GLU A 9 -4.06 3.70 18.15
C GLU A 9 -3.75 3.09 16.77
N LEU A 10 -4.15 3.77 15.69
CA LEU A 10 -3.87 3.36 14.33
C LEU A 10 -2.38 3.53 13.95
N ALA A 11 -1.62 4.39 14.64
CA ALA A 11 -0.21 4.67 14.34
C ALA A 11 0.65 3.40 14.31
N ARG A 12 0.27 2.35 15.06
CA ARG A 12 0.90 1.03 15.02
C ARG A 12 0.90 0.36 13.63
N HIS A 13 0.10 0.85 12.68
CA HIS A 13 0.08 0.31 11.33
C HIS A 13 1.16 0.92 10.43
N TRP A 14 1.89 1.94 10.88
CA TRP A 14 2.97 2.58 10.13
C TRP A 14 4.32 2.40 10.84
N ASP A 15 5.40 2.49 10.07
CA ASP A 15 6.79 2.48 10.56
C ASP A 15 7.36 3.90 10.67
N LEU A 16 6.51 4.87 11.03
CA LEU A 16 6.95 6.24 11.30
C LEU A 16 7.88 6.25 12.52
N ASP A 17 8.88 7.14 12.50
CA ASP A 17 9.77 7.34 13.65
C ASP A 17 8.95 7.80 14.87
N PRO A 18 8.91 7.03 15.97
CA PRO A 18 8.11 7.38 17.14
C PRO A 18 8.59 8.64 17.86
N ALA A 19 9.78 9.16 17.56
CA ALA A 19 10.27 10.44 18.08
C ALA A 19 9.82 11.65 17.26
N VAL A 20 9.15 11.44 16.12
CA VAL A 20 8.74 12.49 15.19
C VAL A 20 7.22 12.58 15.12
N ASP A 21 6.68 13.73 15.47
CA ASP A 21 5.29 14.08 15.17
C ASP A 21 5.13 14.35 13.67
N PHE A 22 4.81 13.30 12.90
CA PHE A 22 4.70 13.39 11.45
C PHE A 22 3.39 14.03 11.00
N LEU A 23 3.38 15.36 10.89
CA LEU A 23 2.20 16.16 10.56
C LEU A 23 1.92 16.30 9.04
N ASN A 24 2.87 15.93 8.18
CA ASN A 24 2.78 16.15 6.73
C ASN A 24 2.55 14.85 5.93
N HIS A 25 1.50 14.10 6.26
CA HIS A 25 1.13 12.89 5.50
C HIS A 25 0.63 13.22 4.07
N GLY A 26 0.10 14.41 3.84
CA GLY A 26 -0.46 14.80 2.54
C GLY A 26 0.55 15.01 1.41
N SER A 27 1.85 15.14 1.72
CA SER A 27 2.89 15.38 0.70
C SER A 27 3.34 14.08 0.04
N PHE A 28 4.00 13.20 0.79
CA PHE A 28 4.53 11.92 0.27
C PHE A 28 3.81 10.70 0.86
N GLY A 29 3.01 10.90 1.91
CA GLY A 29 2.41 9.81 2.66
C GLY A 29 3.41 8.99 3.45
N ALA A 30 2.87 7.94 4.07
CA ALA A 30 3.60 6.82 4.63
C ALA A 30 2.76 5.57 4.37
N CYS A 31 3.39 4.49 3.91
CA CYS A 31 2.68 3.27 3.58
C CYS A 31 2.45 2.43 4.85
N PRO A 32 1.23 1.90 5.09
CA PRO A 32 1.01 0.97 6.19
C PRO A 32 1.84 -0.31 6.03
N ARG A 33 2.27 -0.92 7.14
CA ARG A 33 3.07 -2.17 7.18
C ARG A 33 2.48 -3.30 6.34
N VAL A 34 1.16 -3.46 6.37
CA VAL A 34 0.48 -4.52 5.61
C VAL A 34 0.65 -4.36 4.10
N VAL A 35 0.67 -3.12 3.62
CA VAL A 35 0.89 -2.83 2.19
C VAL A 35 2.36 -3.02 1.82
N LEU A 36 3.28 -2.62 2.71
CA LEU A 36 4.72 -2.87 2.53
C LEU A 36 5.04 -4.37 2.50
N GLU A 37 4.34 -5.18 3.29
CA GLU A 37 4.55 -6.63 3.29
C GLU A 37 4.07 -7.26 1.98
N ALA A 38 2.87 -6.91 1.50
CA ALA A 38 2.39 -7.34 0.19
C ALA A 38 3.35 -6.91 -0.94
N GLN A 39 3.91 -5.69 -0.86
CA GLN A 39 4.93 -5.25 -1.81
C GLN A 39 6.20 -6.11 -1.74
N ARG A 40 6.64 -6.50 -0.54
CA ARG A 40 7.81 -7.36 -0.33
C ARG A 40 7.59 -8.74 -0.93
N GLU A 41 6.43 -9.33 -0.75
CA GLU A 41 6.05 -10.62 -1.35
C GLU A 41 6.09 -10.56 -2.89
N LEU A 42 5.50 -9.52 -3.48
CA LEU A 42 5.54 -9.30 -4.93
C LEU A 42 6.97 -9.13 -5.45
N ARG A 43 7.83 -8.42 -4.69
CA ARG A 43 9.25 -8.29 -5.02
C ARG A 43 9.94 -9.66 -4.99
N GLN A 44 9.74 -10.45 -3.93
CA GLN A 44 10.33 -11.78 -3.83
C GLN A 44 9.89 -12.69 -4.98
N GLU A 45 8.61 -12.63 -5.38
CA GLU A 45 8.10 -13.40 -6.51
C GLU A 45 8.74 -12.97 -7.84
N LEU A 46 8.91 -11.66 -8.05
CA LEU A 46 9.60 -11.11 -9.21
C LEU A 46 11.04 -11.61 -9.28
N GLU A 47 11.80 -11.49 -8.19
CA GLU A 47 13.21 -11.93 -8.16
C GLU A 47 13.36 -13.45 -8.32
N ALA A 48 12.40 -14.23 -7.83
CA ALA A 48 12.41 -15.69 -7.97
C ALA A 48 12.24 -16.16 -9.42
N GLN A 49 11.43 -15.45 -10.23
CA GLN A 49 11.18 -15.84 -11.63
C GLN A 49 10.75 -14.65 -12.52
N PRO A 50 11.68 -13.76 -12.92
CA PRO A 50 11.33 -12.46 -13.48
C PRO A 50 10.58 -12.53 -14.81
N VAL A 51 10.94 -13.48 -15.69
CA VAL A 51 10.26 -13.66 -16.98
C VAL A 51 8.81 -14.10 -16.78
N ALA A 52 8.55 -15.02 -15.84
CA ALA A 52 7.19 -15.48 -15.57
C ALA A 52 6.35 -14.37 -14.92
N PHE A 53 6.93 -13.64 -13.95
CA PHE A 53 6.26 -12.52 -13.31
C PHE A 53 5.88 -11.44 -14.33
N LEU A 54 6.86 -10.92 -15.08
CA LEU A 54 6.68 -9.80 -15.98
C LEU A 54 5.87 -10.17 -17.24
N ALA A 55 6.22 -11.27 -17.91
CA ALA A 55 5.62 -11.59 -19.21
C ALA A 55 4.30 -12.37 -19.12
N ARG A 56 3.97 -12.95 -17.96
CA ARG A 56 2.80 -13.85 -17.83
C ARG A 56 1.82 -13.45 -16.73
N ARG A 57 2.25 -12.78 -15.66
CA ARG A 57 1.40 -12.51 -14.48
C ARG A 57 1.09 -11.03 -14.28
N LEU A 58 1.96 -10.12 -14.73
CA LEU A 58 1.84 -8.69 -14.45
C LEU A 58 0.53 -8.08 -14.96
N GLU A 59 0.18 -8.31 -16.23
CA GLU A 59 -1.03 -7.75 -16.85
C GLU A 59 -2.29 -8.15 -16.07
N THR A 60 -2.50 -9.45 -15.83
CA THR A 60 -3.66 -9.93 -15.04
C THR A 60 -3.71 -9.36 -13.62
N ARG A 61 -2.55 -9.09 -13.00
CA ARG A 61 -2.50 -8.43 -11.68
C ARG A 61 -2.87 -6.96 -11.75
N PHE A 62 -2.48 -6.25 -12.82
CA PHE A 62 -2.92 -4.89 -13.04
C PHE A 62 -4.42 -4.82 -13.32
N ASP A 63 -4.97 -5.75 -14.11
CA ASP A 63 -6.42 -5.82 -14.34
C ASP A 63 -7.18 -5.95 -13.01
N ALA A 64 -6.78 -6.90 -12.14
CA ALA A 64 -7.40 -7.09 -10.83
C ALA A 64 -7.27 -5.84 -9.91
N ALA A 65 -6.14 -5.13 -9.97
CA ALA A 65 -5.95 -3.89 -9.22
C ALA A 65 -6.86 -2.76 -9.75
N ARG A 66 -7.01 -2.64 -11.08
CA ARG A 66 -7.91 -1.68 -11.73
C ARG A 66 -9.37 -1.96 -11.38
N GLU A 67 -9.81 -3.22 -11.44
CA GLU A 67 -11.17 -3.63 -11.08
C GLU A 67 -11.49 -3.28 -9.62
N THR A 68 -10.57 -3.57 -8.69
CA THR A 68 -10.74 -3.25 -7.28
C THR A 68 -10.86 -1.74 -7.05
N LEU A 69 -9.99 -0.95 -7.69
CA LEU A 69 -10.00 0.50 -7.57
C LEU A 69 -11.27 1.11 -8.20
N ALA A 70 -11.68 0.62 -9.36
CA ALA A 70 -12.88 1.06 -10.05
C ALA A 70 -14.13 0.82 -9.18
N GLY A 71 -14.23 -0.35 -8.56
CA GLY A 71 -15.30 -0.66 -7.61
C GLY A 71 -15.32 0.28 -6.40
N PHE A 72 -14.15 0.64 -5.87
CA PHE A 72 -14.04 1.61 -4.76
C PHE A 72 -14.45 3.03 -5.17
N LEU A 73 -14.07 3.46 -6.38
CA LEU A 73 -14.36 4.80 -6.90
C LEU A 73 -15.75 4.93 -7.55
N GLY A 74 -16.45 3.82 -7.81
CA GLY A 74 -17.69 3.82 -8.59
C GLY A 74 -17.48 4.13 -10.08
N ALA A 75 -16.31 3.80 -10.63
CA ALA A 75 -15.93 3.98 -12.03
C ALA A 75 -15.91 2.65 -12.80
N ARG A 76 -15.63 2.68 -14.10
CA ARG A 76 -15.32 1.46 -14.86
C ARG A 76 -13.82 1.17 -14.79
N ALA A 77 -13.44 -0.11 -14.88
CA ALA A 77 -12.03 -0.49 -14.84
C ALA A 77 -11.25 0.01 -16.08
N GLU A 78 -11.94 0.32 -17.16
CA GLU A 78 -11.34 0.81 -18.42
C GLU A 78 -11.28 2.34 -18.52
N ASP A 79 -11.86 3.08 -17.57
CA ASP A 79 -11.68 4.53 -17.46
C ASP A 79 -10.23 4.89 -17.06
#